data_AF-A0A7Y2ZG34-F1
#
_entry.id   AF-A0A7Y2ZG34-F1
#
_cell.length_a   1.000
_cell.length_b   1.000
_cell.length_c   1.000
_cell.angle_alpha   90.00
_cell.angle_beta   90.00
_cell.angle_gamma   90.00
#
_symmetry.space_group_name_H-M   'P 1'
#
loop_
_entity.id
_entity.type
_entity.pdbx_description
1 polymer ?
#
loop_
_entity_poly.entity_id
_entity_poly.type
_entity_poly.pdbx_seq_one_letter_code
_entity_poly.pdbx_strand_id
1 'polypeptide(L)'
;MTASTRRTALFATTGFAVILGVACGGGARLGSTTDFQMWVHFEQAGQIQAAMIEGDLTSAREAARVLAEAPAAADLGAEGADYAEQLASHAQTIRDAPTFGEAADATGLLAATCGNCHEAADYRPRFASSEPPEDRGFTGHMLAHSWAADRMWEGLLSASTASWLAGVDVFETDDPLHGGGLSPASDVFARRVHELAEQARDVVDLDERGRLYGQLLRQCSGCHAENGIR
;
A
#
# COMPACT_ATOMS: atom_id res chain seq x y z
N MET A 1 14.64 58.06 7.79
CA MET A 1 15.36 57.18 6.86
C MET A 1 16.02 56.08 7.69
N THR A 2 15.36 54.94 7.87
CA THR A 2 15.87 53.80 8.65
C THR A 2 15.73 52.56 7.76
N ALA A 3 16.88 51.99 7.39
CA ALA A 3 16.98 50.88 6.46
C ALA A 3 16.55 49.58 7.13
N SER A 4 15.53 48.93 6.55
CA SER A 4 15.06 47.59 6.91
C SER A 4 15.84 46.55 6.12
N THR A 5 16.64 45.75 6.82
CA THR A 5 17.42 44.65 6.22
C THR A 5 16.54 43.40 6.15
N ARG A 6 16.07 43.05 4.95
CA ARG A 6 15.39 41.77 4.69
C ARG A 6 16.43 40.64 4.73
N ARG A 7 16.30 39.72 5.69
CA ARG A 7 17.02 38.44 5.70
C ARG A 7 16.23 37.44 4.85
N THR A 8 16.76 37.14 3.67
CA THR A 8 16.29 36.03 2.82
C THR A 8 16.82 34.73 3.43
N ALA A 9 15.94 33.90 3.99
CA ALA A 9 16.31 32.54 4.38
C ALA A 9 16.22 31.63 3.14
N LEU A 10 17.37 31.15 2.67
CA LEU A 10 17.43 30.02 1.75
C LEU A 10 16.99 28.77 2.53
N PHE A 11 15.83 28.21 2.17
CA PHE A 11 15.50 26.83 2.54
C PHE A 11 16.29 25.91 1.59
N ALA A 12 17.32 25.27 2.13
CA ALA A 12 18.01 24.17 1.48
C ALA A 12 17.05 22.97 1.45
N THR A 13 16.53 22.65 0.27
CA THR A 13 15.83 21.41 -0.02
C THR A 13 16.86 20.27 -0.01
N THR A 14 17.12 19.70 1.16
CA THR A 14 17.86 18.44 1.26
C THR A 14 16.91 17.32 0.89
N GLY A 15 16.90 16.97 -0.41
CA GLY A 15 16.23 15.77 -0.89
C GLY A 15 16.83 14.56 -0.19
N PHE A 16 16.06 13.95 0.71
CA PHE A 16 16.36 12.61 1.21
C PHE A 16 15.96 11.62 0.12
N ALA A 17 16.94 11.18 -0.65
CA ALA A 17 16.82 9.94 -1.39
C ALA A 17 16.67 8.81 -0.36
N VAL A 18 15.48 8.24 -0.25
CA VAL A 18 15.29 6.95 0.42
C VAL A 18 16.04 5.92 -0.41
N ILE A 19 17.25 5.59 0.03
CA ILE A 19 17.99 4.46 -0.51
C ILE A 19 17.33 3.21 0.08
N LEU A 20 16.43 2.59 -0.68
CA LEU A 20 16.04 1.20 -0.48
C LEU A 20 17.28 0.34 -0.73
N GLY A 21 18.07 0.17 0.31
CA GLY A 21 19.18 -0.77 0.34
C GLY A 21 18.64 -2.19 0.38
N VAL A 22 18.22 -2.72 -0.78
CA VAL A 22 18.07 -4.17 -0.95
C VAL A 22 19.47 -4.75 -0.86
N ALA A 23 19.82 -5.27 0.32
CA ALA A 23 20.97 -6.14 0.46
C ALA A 23 20.67 -7.44 -0.29
N CYS A 24 20.96 -7.48 -1.60
CA CYS A 24 20.97 -8.68 -2.42
C CYS A 24 22.13 -9.60 -2.00
N GLY A 25 22.04 -10.15 -0.79
CA GLY A 25 22.86 -11.26 -0.32
C GLY A 25 22.32 -12.58 -0.85
N GLY A 26 22.42 -12.78 -2.17
CA GLY A 26 21.94 -13.97 -2.85
C GLY A 26 21.38 -13.60 -4.21
N GLY A 27 22.21 -13.73 -5.26
CA GLY A 27 21.75 -13.55 -6.62
C GLY A 27 20.66 -14.57 -6.94
N ALA A 28 19.40 -14.14 -6.92
CA ALA A 28 18.32 -14.86 -7.55
C ALA A 28 18.63 -14.91 -9.05
N ARG A 29 19.15 -16.05 -9.51
CA ARG A 29 18.97 -16.40 -10.91
C ARG A 29 17.46 -16.54 -11.08
N LEU A 30 16.85 -15.65 -11.88
CA LEU A 30 15.51 -15.86 -12.40
C LEU A 30 15.54 -17.23 -13.10
N GLY A 31 15.07 -18.26 -12.39
CA GLY A 31 15.27 -19.65 -12.80
C GLY A 31 14.23 -20.10 -13.81
N SER A 32 13.06 -19.45 -13.79
CA SER A 32 11.91 -19.70 -14.66
C SER A 32 11.26 -18.41 -15.15
N THR A 33 10.44 -18.52 -16.20
CA THR A 33 9.59 -17.42 -16.69
C THR A 33 8.60 -16.95 -15.61
N THR A 34 8.07 -17.89 -14.82
CA THR A 34 7.18 -17.60 -13.69
C THR A 34 7.85 -16.74 -12.63
N ASP A 35 9.11 -17.03 -12.24
CA ASP A 35 9.82 -16.22 -11.24
C ASP A 35 9.96 -14.76 -11.70
N PHE A 36 10.29 -14.56 -12.97
CA PHE A 36 10.39 -13.21 -13.55
C PHE A 36 9.04 -12.50 -13.60
N GLN A 37 7.97 -13.20 -13.99
CA GLN A 37 6.63 -12.63 -13.99
C GLN A 37 6.15 -12.27 -12.60
N MET A 38 6.41 -13.11 -11.58
CA MET A 38 6.07 -12.78 -10.20
C MET A 38 6.85 -11.57 -9.68
N TRP A 39 8.12 -11.41 -10.08
CA TRP A 39 8.88 -10.21 -9.76
C TRP A 39 8.28 -8.96 -10.40
N VAL A 40 7.91 -9.02 -11.69
CA VAL A 40 7.21 -7.90 -12.36
C VAL A 40 5.89 -7.60 -11.67
N HIS A 41 5.12 -8.62 -11.32
CA HIS A 41 3.84 -8.44 -10.64
C HIS A 41 4.01 -7.75 -9.29
N PHE A 42 4.98 -8.21 -8.50
CA PHE A 42 5.29 -7.64 -7.19
C PHE A 42 5.71 -6.16 -7.29
N GLU A 43 6.61 -5.85 -8.22
CA GLU A 43 7.09 -4.48 -8.44
C GLU A 43 5.93 -3.54 -8.82
N GLN A 44 5.10 -3.93 -9.78
CA GLN A 44 3.98 -3.10 -10.23
C GLN A 44 2.89 -2.98 -9.16
N ALA A 45 2.59 -4.06 -8.43
CA ALA A 45 1.63 -4.01 -7.33
C ALA A 45 2.11 -3.07 -6.22
N GLY A 46 3.41 -3.07 -5.88
CA GLY A 46 4.01 -2.11 -4.95
C GLY A 46 3.90 -0.66 -5.44
N GLN A 47 4.12 -0.42 -6.73
CA GLN A 47 3.95 0.92 -7.33
C GLN A 47 2.48 1.41 -7.26
N ILE A 48 1.52 0.52 -7.48
CA ILE A 48 0.08 0.83 -7.30
C ILE A 48 -0.20 1.20 -5.84
N GLN A 49 0.26 0.39 -4.89
CA GLN A 49 0.03 0.60 -3.47
C GLN A 49 0.61 1.95 -3.01
N ALA A 50 1.86 2.24 -3.36
CA ALA A 50 2.51 3.51 -3.02
C ALA A 50 1.74 4.71 -3.59
N ALA A 51 1.38 4.66 -4.88
CA ALA A 51 0.61 5.71 -5.51
C ALA A 51 -0.79 5.89 -4.87
N MET A 52 -1.42 4.80 -4.42
CA MET A 52 -2.68 4.88 -3.67
C MET A 52 -2.48 5.55 -2.29
N ILE A 53 -1.44 5.21 -1.55
CA ILE A 53 -1.13 5.85 -0.26
C ILE A 53 -0.91 7.37 -0.45
N GLU A 54 -0.24 7.76 -1.53
CA GLU A 54 0.02 9.17 -1.88
C GLU A 54 -1.21 9.90 -2.45
N GLY A 55 -2.27 9.18 -2.82
CA GLY A 55 -3.44 9.77 -3.48
C GLY A 55 -3.24 10.06 -4.97
N ASP A 56 -2.19 9.51 -5.60
CA ASP A 56 -1.87 9.71 -7.02
C ASP A 56 -2.53 8.64 -7.91
N LEU A 57 -3.78 8.91 -8.30
CA LEU A 57 -4.52 8.05 -9.23
C LEU A 57 -3.84 7.91 -10.59
N THR A 58 -3.07 8.91 -11.04
CA THR A 58 -2.44 8.84 -12.38
C THR A 58 -1.31 7.82 -12.38
N SER A 59 -0.44 7.87 -11.37
CA SER A 59 0.67 6.92 -11.23
C SER A 59 0.17 5.50 -10.99
N ALA A 60 -0.89 5.32 -10.19
CA ALA A 60 -1.49 4.01 -9.97
C ALA A 60 -2.06 3.40 -11.26
N ARG A 61 -2.74 4.20 -12.10
CA ARG A 61 -3.26 3.73 -13.40
C ARG A 61 -2.16 3.28 -14.34
N GLU A 62 -1.02 3.98 -14.36
CA GLU A 62 0.10 3.62 -15.23
C GLU A 62 0.76 2.30 -14.79
N ALA A 63 1.00 2.12 -13.49
CA ALA A 63 1.50 0.85 -12.97
C ALA A 63 0.50 -0.31 -13.21
N ALA A 64 -0.79 -0.05 -13.03
CA ALA A 64 -1.84 -1.03 -13.29
C ALA A 64 -1.95 -1.41 -14.76
N ARG A 65 -1.64 -0.50 -15.70
CA ARG A 65 -1.58 -0.82 -17.13
C ARG A 65 -0.57 -1.93 -17.42
N VAL A 66 0.60 -1.88 -16.79
CA VAL A 66 1.64 -2.91 -16.97
C VAL A 66 1.16 -4.28 -16.51
N LEU A 67 0.48 -4.37 -15.36
CA LEU A 67 -0.12 -5.62 -14.88
C LEU A 67 -1.25 -6.12 -15.77
N ALA A 68 -2.14 -5.23 -16.20
CA ALA A 68 -3.28 -5.55 -17.05
C ALA A 68 -2.88 -6.11 -18.42
N GLU A 69 -1.69 -5.73 -18.91
CA GLU A 69 -1.13 -6.13 -20.20
C GLU A 69 -0.09 -7.25 -20.07
N ALA A 70 0.26 -7.65 -18.84
CA ALA A 70 1.26 -8.69 -18.62
C ALA A 70 0.76 -10.04 -19.17
N PRO A 71 1.60 -10.78 -19.91
CA PRO A 71 1.22 -12.10 -20.38
C PRO A 71 1.02 -13.04 -19.18
N ALA A 72 -0.03 -13.87 -19.25
CA ALA A 72 -0.22 -14.94 -18.28
C ALA A 72 1.01 -15.84 -18.24
N ALA A 73 1.39 -16.28 -17.05
CA ALA A 73 2.48 -17.22 -16.88
C ALA A 73 2.08 -18.60 -17.42
N ALA A 74 2.74 -19.02 -18.50
CA ALA A 74 2.39 -20.23 -19.25
C ALA A 74 2.49 -21.52 -18.42
N ASP A 75 3.24 -21.49 -17.32
CA ASP A 75 3.59 -22.66 -16.51
C ASP A 75 2.75 -22.78 -15.23
N LEU A 76 1.75 -21.92 -15.00
CA LEU A 76 0.93 -21.91 -13.77
C LEU A 76 -0.16 -23.00 -13.71
N GLY A 77 -0.40 -23.73 -14.79
CA GLY A 77 -1.54 -24.66 -14.89
C GLY A 77 -2.89 -23.94 -14.93
N ALA A 78 -3.98 -24.71 -14.93
CA ALA A 78 -5.33 -24.15 -15.08
C ALA A 78 -5.77 -23.30 -13.88
N GLU A 79 -5.50 -23.76 -12.65
CA GLU A 79 -5.90 -23.05 -11.43
C GLU A 79 -5.17 -21.71 -11.29
N GLY A 80 -3.85 -21.66 -11.56
CA GLY A 80 -3.12 -20.39 -11.55
C GLY A 80 -3.48 -19.46 -12.71
N ALA A 81 -4.01 -19.99 -13.83
CA ALA A 81 -4.51 -19.16 -14.91
C ALA A 81 -5.77 -18.36 -14.50
N ASP A 82 -6.68 -18.96 -13.73
CA ASP A 82 -7.87 -18.27 -13.22
C ASP A 82 -7.50 -17.11 -12.29
N TYR A 83 -6.48 -17.29 -11.44
CA TYR A 83 -5.96 -16.21 -10.59
C TYR A 83 -5.25 -15.12 -11.40
N ALA A 84 -4.50 -15.49 -12.44
CA ALA A 84 -3.85 -14.53 -13.32
C ALA A 84 -4.89 -13.67 -14.09
N GLU A 85 -5.99 -14.26 -14.52
CA GLU A 85 -7.11 -13.53 -15.16
C GLU A 85 -7.77 -12.56 -14.17
N GLN A 86 -8.05 -13.00 -12.94
CA GLN A 86 -8.59 -12.12 -11.89
C GLN A 86 -7.66 -10.95 -11.58
N LEU A 87 -6.35 -11.22 -11.46
CA LEU A 87 -5.34 -10.19 -11.21
C LEU A 87 -5.33 -9.15 -12.35
N ALA A 88 -5.33 -9.61 -13.60
CA ALA A 88 -5.40 -8.73 -14.77
C ALA A 88 -6.71 -7.92 -14.79
N SER A 89 -7.84 -8.53 -14.43
CA SER A 89 -9.14 -7.84 -14.34
C SER A 89 -9.15 -6.73 -13.28
N HIS A 90 -8.58 -6.98 -12.09
CA HIS A 90 -8.45 -5.94 -11.07
C HIS A 90 -7.49 -4.82 -11.52
N ALA A 91 -6.37 -5.16 -12.15
CA ALA A 91 -5.45 -4.19 -12.71
C ALA A 91 -6.12 -3.33 -13.81
N GLN A 92 -6.94 -3.92 -14.68
CA GLN A 92 -7.74 -3.18 -15.67
C GLN A 92 -8.72 -2.24 -14.99
N THR A 93 -9.38 -2.69 -13.91
CA THR A 93 -10.28 -1.85 -13.12
C THR A 93 -9.53 -0.65 -12.55
N ILE A 94 -8.34 -0.83 -11.98
CA ILE A 94 -7.52 0.28 -11.45
C ILE A 94 -7.11 1.24 -12.58
N ARG A 95 -6.64 0.72 -13.71
CA ARG A 95 -6.24 1.50 -14.90
C ARG A 95 -7.38 2.40 -15.40
N ASP A 96 -8.59 1.87 -15.44
CA ASP A 96 -9.75 2.54 -16.05
C ASP A 96 -10.60 3.31 -15.01
N ALA A 97 -10.39 3.08 -13.72
CA ALA A 97 -11.20 3.59 -12.62
C ALA A 97 -11.34 5.12 -12.68
N PRO A 98 -12.53 5.71 -12.88
CA PRO A 98 -12.75 7.16 -12.98
C PRO A 98 -12.48 7.91 -11.68
N THR A 99 -12.49 7.22 -10.54
CA THR A 99 -12.32 7.81 -9.21
C THR A 99 -11.24 7.10 -8.42
N PHE A 100 -10.64 7.83 -7.47
CA PHE A 100 -9.70 7.24 -6.53
C PHE A 100 -10.34 6.10 -5.72
N GLY A 101 -11.61 6.25 -5.35
CA GLY A 101 -12.30 5.24 -4.54
C GLY A 101 -12.43 3.89 -5.23
N GLU A 102 -12.79 3.90 -6.52
CA GLU A 102 -12.89 2.69 -7.32
C GLU A 102 -11.52 2.02 -7.55
N ALA A 103 -10.47 2.82 -7.78
CA ALA A 103 -9.10 2.32 -7.87
C ALA A 103 -8.64 1.70 -6.55
N ALA A 104 -8.95 2.32 -5.41
CA ALA A 104 -8.60 1.83 -4.08
C ALA A 104 -9.30 0.51 -3.74
N ASP A 105 -10.60 0.38 -4.02
CA ASP A 105 -11.34 -0.87 -3.86
C ASP A 105 -10.71 -2.00 -4.70
N ALA A 106 -10.43 -1.73 -5.97
CA ALA A 106 -9.80 -2.71 -6.86
C ALA A 106 -8.36 -3.05 -6.44
N THR A 107 -7.62 -2.11 -5.85
CA THR A 107 -6.25 -2.33 -5.35
C THR A 107 -6.24 -3.31 -4.18
N GLY A 108 -7.19 -3.19 -3.26
CA GLY A 108 -7.32 -4.15 -2.16
C GLY A 108 -7.65 -5.57 -2.64
N LEU A 109 -8.54 -5.70 -3.63
CA LEU A 109 -8.88 -6.99 -4.24
C LEU A 109 -7.71 -7.56 -5.05
N LEU A 110 -6.96 -6.73 -5.78
CA LEU A 110 -5.74 -7.14 -6.48
C LEU A 110 -4.74 -7.80 -5.51
N ALA A 111 -4.52 -7.22 -4.34
CA ALA A 111 -3.64 -7.80 -3.34
C ALA A 111 -4.20 -9.09 -2.73
N ALA A 112 -5.51 -9.18 -2.50
CA ALA A 112 -6.17 -10.40 -2.04
C ALA A 112 -6.02 -11.53 -3.07
N THR A 113 -6.14 -11.25 -4.37
CA THR A 113 -5.92 -12.23 -5.44
C THR A 113 -4.51 -12.82 -5.39
N CYS A 114 -3.49 -12.01 -5.11
CA CYS A 114 -2.13 -12.52 -4.88
C CYS A 114 -2.09 -13.52 -3.72
N GLY A 115 -2.69 -13.17 -2.58
CA GLY A 115 -2.78 -14.05 -1.41
C GLY A 115 -3.52 -15.35 -1.67
N ASN A 116 -4.67 -15.27 -2.34
CA ASN A 116 -5.48 -16.44 -2.68
C ASN A 116 -4.70 -17.41 -3.59
N CYS A 117 -4.02 -16.89 -4.62
CA CYS A 117 -3.19 -17.71 -5.50
C CYS A 117 -2.02 -18.37 -4.75
N HIS A 118 -1.36 -17.60 -3.88
CA HIS A 118 -0.25 -18.08 -3.04
C HIS A 118 -0.70 -19.17 -2.06
N GLU A 119 -1.87 -19.00 -1.43
CA GLU A 119 -2.45 -20.01 -0.56
C GLU A 119 -2.84 -21.29 -1.32
N ALA A 120 -3.49 -21.16 -2.48
CA ALA A 120 -3.85 -22.30 -3.33
C ALA A 120 -2.62 -23.09 -3.81
N ALA A 121 -1.51 -22.38 -4.08
CA ALA A 121 -0.23 -22.97 -4.47
C ALA A 121 0.58 -23.55 -3.29
N ASP A 122 0.07 -23.51 -2.06
CA ASP A 122 0.79 -23.83 -0.81
C ASP A 122 2.16 -23.11 -0.71
N TYR A 123 2.21 -21.87 -1.20
CA TYR A 123 3.40 -21.04 -1.23
C TYR A 123 3.12 -19.69 -0.61
N ARG A 124 3.73 -19.40 0.54
CA ARG A 124 3.57 -18.11 1.23
C ARG A 124 4.88 -17.33 1.19
N PRO A 125 5.00 -16.25 0.38
CA PRO A 125 6.15 -15.36 0.40
C PRO A 125 6.42 -14.85 1.82
N ARG A 126 7.70 -14.68 2.16
CA ARG A 126 8.10 -14.06 3.42
C ARG A 126 8.64 -12.67 3.15
N PHE A 127 8.10 -11.70 3.87
CA PHE A 127 8.58 -10.32 3.84
C PHE A 127 9.43 -10.07 5.08
N ALA A 128 10.53 -9.35 4.90
CA ALA A 128 11.30 -8.84 6.02
C ALA A 128 10.63 -7.55 6.50
N SER A 129 10.27 -7.49 7.78
CA SER A 129 9.70 -6.29 8.38
C SER A 129 10.64 -5.72 9.45
N SER A 130 10.74 -4.41 9.52
CA SER A 130 11.27 -3.71 10.69
C SER A 130 10.20 -3.60 11.77
N GLU A 131 10.61 -3.21 12.98
CA GLU A 131 9.67 -2.73 14.00
C GLU A 131 8.99 -1.42 13.56
N PRO A 132 7.78 -1.11 14.08
CA PRO A 132 7.12 0.16 13.81
C PRO A 132 7.92 1.32 14.42
N PRO A 133 7.87 2.53 13.83
CA PRO A 133 8.48 3.73 14.40
C PRO A 133 7.99 4.02 15.83
N GLU A 134 8.92 4.38 16.73
CA GLU A 134 8.60 4.73 18.11
C GLU A 134 8.20 6.21 18.29
N ASP A 135 8.62 7.09 17.38
CA ASP A 135 8.31 8.52 17.43
C ASP A 135 6.80 8.75 17.31
N ARG A 136 6.23 9.46 18.28
CA ARG A 136 4.80 9.79 18.34
C ARG A 136 4.51 11.25 17.96
N GLY A 137 5.51 11.99 17.47
CA GLY A 137 5.30 13.25 16.77
C GLY A 137 4.59 13.03 15.42
N PHE A 138 4.16 14.11 14.79
CA PHE A 138 3.39 14.06 13.53
C PHE A 138 4.07 13.20 12.44
N THR A 139 5.38 13.41 12.19
CA THR A 139 6.12 12.62 11.21
C THR A 139 6.21 11.15 11.61
N GLY A 140 6.53 10.86 12.87
CA GLY A 140 6.59 9.49 13.39
C GLY A 140 5.25 8.76 13.29
N HIS A 141 4.15 9.45 13.58
CA HIS A 141 2.79 8.93 13.42
C HIS A 141 2.48 8.58 11.96
N MET A 142 2.79 9.46 11.01
CA MET A 142 2.58 9.15 9.58
C MET A 142 3.47 7.99 9.09
N LEU A 143 4.69 7.88 9.61
CA LEU A 143 5.55 6.73 9.33
C LEU A 143 4.99 5.44 9.93
N ALA A 144 4.36 5.49 11.11
CA ALA A 144 3.68 4.35 11.71
C ALA A 144 2.46 3.91 10.89
N HIS A 145 1.68 4.86 10.35
CA HIS A 145 0.57 4.55 9.44
C HIS A 145 1.05 3.88 8.15
N SER A 146 2.11 4.41 7.56
CA SER A 146 2.73 3.82 6.37
C SER A 146 3.21 2.39 6.66
N TRP A 147 3.95 2.20 7.75
CA TRP A 147 4.38 0.87 8.19
C TRP A 147 3.21 -0.09 8.41
N ALA A 148 2.12 0.38 9.02
CA ALA A 148 0.94 -0.43 9.28
C ALA A 148 0.21 -0.84 8.00
N ALA A 149 0.05 0.11 7.06
CA ALA A 149 -0.52 -0.16 5.74
C ALA A 149 0.33 -1.17 4.94
N ASP A 150 1.66 -1.10 5.05
CA ASP A 150 2.56 -2.07 4.41
C ASP A 150 2.43 -3.47 5.04
N ARG A 151 2.31 -3.57 6.37
CA ARG A 151 2.09 -4.87 7.04
C ARG A 151 0.77 -5.51 6.65
N MET A 152 -0.30 -4.72 6.56
CA MET A 152 -1.60 -5.20 6.08
C MET A 152 -1.51 -5.65 4.61
N TRP A 153 -0.84 -4.89 3.75
CA TRP A 153 -0.60 -5.24 2.35
C TRP A 153 0.17 -6.56 2.20
N GLU A 154 1.26 -6.73 2.93
CA GLU A 154 2.01 -7.98 2.96
C GLU A 154 1.18 -9.16 3.47
N GLY A 155 0.30 -8.91 4.46
CA GLY A 155 -0.67 -9.87 4.95
C GLY A 155 -1.61 -10.36 3.86
N LEU A 156 -2.07 -9.46 2.98
CA LEU A 156 -2.85 -9.82 1.79
C LEU A 156 -1.99 -10.62 0.80
N LEU A 157 -0.83 -10.08 0.41
CA LEU A 157 0.01 -10.72 -0.61
C LEU A 157 0.46 -12.14 -0.22
N SER A 158 0.77 -12.39 1.05
CA SER A 158 1.29 -13.69 1.52
C SER A 158 0.27 -14.59 2.19
N ALA A 159 -1.00 -14.18 2.25
CA ALA A 159 -2.02 -14.81 3.09
C ALA A 159 -1.57 -14.95 4.56
N SER A 160 -0.83 -13.96 5.07
CA SER A 160 -0.26 -13.95 6.42
C SER A 160 -1.16 -13.20 7.39
N THR A 161 -1.92 -13.94 8.20
CA THR A 161 -2.70 -13.35 9.31
C THR A 161 -1.81 -12.62 10.31
N ALA A 162 -0.59 -13.07 10.55
CA ALA A 162 0.33 -12.40 11.47
C ALA A 162 0.73 -11.00 10.95
N SER A 163 1.07 -10.89 9.67
CA SER A 163 1.41 -9.59 9.05
C SER A 163 0.19 -8.68 9.01
N TRP A 164 -0.98 -9.21 8.65
CA TRP A 164 -2.24 -8.46 8.68
C TRP A 164 -2.51 -7.85 10.06
N LEU A 165 -2.47 -8.69 11.11
CA LEU A 165 -2.73 -8.25 12.47
C LEU A 165 -1.68 -7.27 12.99
N ALA A 166 -0.40 -7.41 12.61
CA ALA A 166 0.64 -6.46 13.01
C ALA A 166 0.33 -5.03 12.55
N GLY A 167 -0.22 -4.85 11.34
CA GLY A 167 -0.66 -3.54 10.86
C GLY A 167 -1.95 -3.07 11.53
N VAL A 168 -2.93 -3.96 11.70
CA VAL A 168 -4.18 -3.66 12.43
C VAL A 168 -3.89 -3.19 13.86
N ASP A 169 -2.97 -3.85 14.57
CA ASP A 169 -2.59 -3.53 15.94
C ASP A 169 -2.06 -2.09 16.05
N VAL A 170 -1.28 -1.61 15.07
CA VAL A 170 -0.82 -0.22 15.06
C VAL A 170 -1.99 0.73 14.86
N PHE A 171 -2.86 0.50 13.87
CA PHE A 171 -4.01 1.39 13.68
C PHE A 171 -4.98 1.40 14.87
N GLU A 172 -5.15 0.30 15.59
CA GLU A 172 -6.01 0.28 16.78
C GLU A 172 -5.40 0.97 18.00
N THR A 173 -4.09 0.87 18.18
CA THR A 173 -3.41 1.36 19.39
C THR A 173 -2.85 2.77 19.24
N ASP A 174 -2.77 3.28 18.03
CA ASP A 174 -2.33 4.64 17.77
C ASP A 174 -3.38 5.66 18.25
N ASP A 175 -2.93 6.75 18.86
CA ASP A 175 -3.82 7.84 19.24
C ASP A 175 -4.22 8.62 17.98
N PRO A 176 -5.44 9.19 17.89
CA PRO A 176 -5.81 10.04 16.76
C PRO A 176 -4.77 11.13 16.55
N LEU A 177 -4.40 11.38 15.29
CA LEU A 177 -3.35 12.35 14.97
C LEU A 177 -3.65 13.72 15.60
N HIS A 178 -2.71 14.20 16.41
CA HIS A 178 -2.82 15.49 17.08
C HIS A 178 -1.69 16.43 16.64
N GLY A 179 -2.00 17.72 16.49
CA GLY A 179 -1.03 18.74 16.07
C GLY A 179 -1.03 18.99 14.56
N GLY A 180 0.04 19.59 14.03
CA GLY A 180 0.24 19.78 12.57
C GLY A 180 -0.67 20.79 11.86
N GLY A 181 -1.64 21.42 12.54
CA GLY A 181 -2.59 22.32 11.90
C GLY A 181 -3.63 21.58 11.05
N LEU A 182 -3.96 20.33 11.43
CA LEU A 182 -4.99 19.53 10.77
C LEU A 182 -6.33 20.27 10.71
N SER A 183 -7.04 20.08 9.59
CA SER A 183 -8.40 20.60 9.47
C SER A 183 -9.38 19.79 10.35
N PRO A 184 -10.52 20.36 10.77
CA PRO A 184 -11.56 19.60 11.46
C PRO A 184 -12.13 18.42 10.65
N ALA A 185 -11.98 18.43 9.32
CA ALA A 185 -12.41 17.32 8.47
C ALA A 185 -11.48 16.10 8.60
N SER A 186 -10.20 16.30 8.95
CA SER A 186 -9.22 15.24 9.20
C SER A 186 -9.66 14.26 10.28
N ASP A 187 -10.37 14.75 11.30
CA ASP A 187 -10.89 13.92 12.39
C ASP A 187 -11.88 12.84 11.90
N VAL A 188 -12.61 13.13 10.82
CA VAL A 188 -13.55 12.16 10.23
C VAL A 188 -12.78 10.99 9.60
N PHE A 189 -11.74 11.30 8.82
CA PHE A 189 -10.90 10.28 8.19
C PHE A 189 -10.13 9.47 9.24
N ALA A 190 -9.55 10.13 10.24
CA ALA A 190 -8.83 9.46 11.32
C ALA A 190 -9.73 8.48 12.08
N ARG A 191 -10.92 8.91 12.52
CA ARG A 191 -11.89 7.99 13.15
C ARG A 191 -12.24 6.81 12.26
N ARG A 192 -12.44 7.04 10.96
CA ARG A 192 -12.78 5.97 10.03
C ARG A 192 -11.64 4.96 9.85
N VAL A 193 -10.38 5.38 9.92
CA VAL A 193 -9.22 4.47 9.93
C VAL A 193 -9.27 3.54 11.15
N HIS A 194 -9.50 4.07 12.34
CA HIS A 194 -9.61 3.25 13.56
C HIS A 194 -10.80 2.28 13.50
N GLU A 195 -11.97 2.74 13.04
CA GLU A 195 -13.15 1.88 12.85
C GLU A 195 -12.89 0.73 11.86
N LEU A 196 -12.14 0.99 10.78
CA LEU A 196 -11.77 -0.03 9.81
C LEU A 196 -10.76 -1.04 10.38
N ALA A 197 -9.83 -0.58 11.22
CA ALA A 197 -8.89 -1.46 11.91
C ALA A 197 -9.60 -2.41 12.87
N GLU A 198 -10.55 -1.91 13.68
CA GLU A 198 -11.38 -2.72 14.57
C GLU A 198 -12.14 -3.80 13.78
N GLN A 199 -12.77 -3.43 12.66
CA GLN A 199 -13.44 -4.39 11.77
C GLN A 199 -12.46 -5.42 11.18
N ALA A 200 -11.27 -4.98 10.78
CA ALA A 200 -10.26 -5.81 10.12
C ALA A 200 -9.67 -6.90 11.00
N ARG A 201 -9.70 -6.75 12.33
CA ARG A 201 -9.10 -7.70 13.28
C ARG A 201 -9.69 -9.12 13.16
N ASP A 202 -10.99 -9.23 13.03
CA ASP A 202 -11.70 -10.52 13.08
C ASP A 202 -11.91 -11.14 11.70
N VAL A 203 -11.56 -10.44 10.62
CA VAL A 203 -11.72 -10.94 9.26
C VAL A 203 -10.64 -11.96 8.93
N VAL A 204 -11.08 -13.14 8.49
CA VAL A 204 -10.20 -14.24 8.05
C VAL A 204 -10.14 -14.33 6.52
N ASP A 205 -11.23 -14.01 5.85
CA ASP A 205 -11.35 -14.08 4.38
C ASP A 205 -10.50 -13.01 3.70
N LEU A 206 -9.68 -13.40 2.71
CA LEU A 206 -8.74 -12.51 2.05
C LEU A 206 -9.45 -11.45 1.20
N ASP A 207 -10.57 -11.78 0.56
CA ASP A 207 -11.31 -10.80 -0.25
C ASP A 207 -11.96 -9.75 0.63
N GLU A 208 -12.51 -10.14 1.78
CA GLU A 208 -13.03 -9.21 2.77
C GLU A 208 -11.92 -8.32 3.37
N ARG A 209 -10.74 -8.89 3.68
CA ARG A 209 -9.56 -8.09 4.05
C ARG A 209 -9.18 -7.11 2.93
N GLY A 210 -9.19 -7.56 1.68
CA GLY A 210 -8.91 -6.72 0.51
C GLY A 210 -9.88 -5.53 0.43
N ARG A 211 -11.19 -5.76 0.62
CA ARG A 211 -12.19 -4.67 0.65
C ARG A 211 -11.97 -3.68 1.80
N LEU A 212 -11.58 -4.16 2.97
CA LEU A 212 -11.24 -3.28 4.10
C LEU A 212 -9.97 -2.48 3.84
N TYR A 213 -8.96 -3.10 3.23
CA TYR A 213 -7.73 -2.40 2.83
C TYR A 213 -8.00 -1.31 1.78
N GLY A 214 -8.83 -1.58 0.78
CA GLY A 214 -9.26 -0.57 -0.18
C GLY A 214 -10.01 0.60 0.47
N GLN A 215 -10.84 0.32 1.48
CA GLN A 215 -11.51 1.35 2.28
C GLN A 215 -10.53 2.20 3.09
N LEU A 216 -9.51 1.56 3.67
CA LEU A 216 -8.42 2.23 4.40
C LEU A 216 -7.69 3.21 3.49
N LEU A 217 -7.27 2.78 2.29
CA LEU A 217 -6.59 3.62 1.30
C LEU A 217 -7.40 4.88 0.95
N ARG A 218 -8.73 4.78 0.85
CA ARG A 218 -9.60 5.95 0.64
C ARG A 218 -9.55 6.95 1.79
N GLN A 219 -9.45 6.47 3.02
CA GLN A 219 -9.36 7.37 4.18
C GLN A 219 -7.99 8.04 4.24
N CYS A 220 -6.92 7.30 3.96
CA CYS A 220 -5.56 7.84 3.89
C CYS A 220 -5.49 8.97 2.84
N SER A 221 -5.91 8.70 1.60
CA SER A 221 -5.84 9.71 0.53
C SER A 221 -6.76 10.91 0.77
N GLY A 222 -7.96 10.70 1.35
CA GLY A 222 -8.86 11.77 1.76
C GLY A 222 -8.22 12.69 2.82
N CYS A 223 -7.61 12.10 3.84
CA CYS A 223 -6.87 12.84 4.85
C CYS A 223 -5.66 13.57 4.25
N HIS A 224 -4.89 12.91 3.39
CA HIS A 224 -3.71 13.51 2.76
C HIS A 224 -4.08 14.72 1.90
N ALA A 225 -5.12 14.60 1.07
CA ALA A 225 -5.61 15.68 0.23
C ALA A 225 -6.08 16.90 1.03
N GLU A 226 -6.82 16.66 2.12
CA GLU A 226 -7.34 17.73 3.00
C GLU A 226 -6.22 18.51 3.70
N ASN A 227 -5.10 17.84 4.01
CA ASN A 227 -3.98 18.44 4.73
C ASN A 227 -2.79 18.83 3.83
N GLY A 228 -2.95 18.71 2.51
CA GLY A 228 -1.90 19.04 1.53
C GLY A 228 -0.67 18.14 1.64
N ILE A 229 -0.84 16.92 2.16
CA ILE A 229 0.19 15.87 2.24
C ILE A 229 0.21 15.19 0.86
N ARG A 230 1.38 15.12 0.24
CA ARG A 230 1.65 14.46 -1.04
C ARG A 230 3.02 13.83 -0.99
#